data_AF-A0A7C3I7V4-F1
#
_entry.id   AF-A0A7C3I7V4-F1
#
_cell.length_a   1.000
_cell.length_b   1.000
_cell.length_c   1.000
_cell.angle_alpha   90.00
_cell.angle_beta   90.00
_cell.angle_gamma   90.00
#
_symmetry.space_group_name_H-M   'P 1'
#
loop_
_entity.id
_entity.type
_entity.pdbx_description
1 polymer ?
#
loop_
_entity_poly.entity_id
_entity_poly.type
_entity_poly.pdbx_seq_one_letter_code
_entity_poly.pdbx_strand_id
1 'polypeptide(L)'
;MRILDEWETFIHTHFQTDGEQLPSERVRELEQALLPTLRELGIVYGFHLERSPSDPGIRVVVECRPGKRELQIIRRKLADTLRPIPRRPLPTIVRFASEEIGSCQVTGDNAESGVGFGNCGVRASRRKATSTEGSSQQ
;
A
#
# COMPACT_ATOMS: atom_id res chain seq x y z
N MET A 1 12.57 -3.59 4.04
CA MET A 1 12.20 -2.22 3.69
C MET A 1 13.50 -1.46 3.50
N ARG A 2 13.55 -0.41 2.68
CA ARG A 2 14.75 0.43 2.51
C ARG A 2 14.40 1.91 2.57
N ILE A 3 15.37 2.71 2.97
CA ILE A 3 15.30 4.17 2.89
C ILE A 3 15.54 4.56 1.43
N LEU A 4 14.61 5.33 0.87
CA LEU A 4 14.65 5.87 -0.48
C LEU A 4 15.26 7.26 -0.50
N ASP A 5 14.88 8.09 0.48
CA ASP A 5 15.30 9.48 0.56
C ASP A 5 15.36 9.97 2.02
N GLU A 6 16.07 11.08 2.23
CA GLU A 6 16.31 11.70 3.53
C GLU A 6 16.32 13.23 3.38
N TRP A 7 15.57 13.92 4.22
CA TRP A 7 15.63 15.39 4.30
C TRP A 7 15.38 15.89 5.72
N GLU A 8 15.88 17.09 5.99
CA GLU A 8 15.69 17.79 7.25
C GLU A 8 14.66 18.91 7.08
N THR A 9 13.85 19.11 8.11
CA THR A 9 13.03 20.31 8.30
C THR A 9 13.55 21.07 9.53
N PHE A 10 12.84 22.13 9.94
CA PHE A 10 13.27 22.98 11.06
C PHE A 10 13.49 22.21 12.36
N ILE A 11 12.66 21.19 12.63
CA ILE A 11 12.70 20.39 13.86
C ILE A 11 12.77 18.88 13.63
N HIS A 12 12.51 18.40 12.41
CA HIS A 12 12.41 16.96 12.15
C HIS A 12 13.40 16.49 11.08
N THR A 13 13.84 15.26 11.21
CA THR A 13 14.50 14.50 10.15
C THR A 13 13.51 13.48 9.61
N HIS A 14 13.33 13.46 8.29
CA HIS A 14 12.42 12.56 7.61
C HIS A 14 13.20 11.55 6.78
N PHE A 15 12.78 10.28 6.84
CA PHE A 15 13.26 9.21 5.98
C PHE A 15 12.09 8.63 5.19
N GLN A 16 12.12 8.77 3.86
CA GLN A 16 11.14 8.11 2.99
C GLN A 16 11.54 6.65 2.82
N THR A 17 10.57 5.73 2.86
CA THR A 17 10.83 4.30 2.69
C THR A 17 9.92 3.66 1.64
N ASP A 18 10.33 2.50 1.11
CA ASP A 18 9.51 1.69 0.19
C ASP A 18 8.57 0.70 0.90
N GLY A 19 8.31 0.95 2.18
CA GLY A 19 7.47 0.12 3.03
C GLY A 19 5.98 0.40 2.90
N GLU A 20 5.17 -0.57 3.30
CA GLU A 20 3.77 -0.34 3.60
C GLU A 20 3.57 0.12 5.04
N GLN A 21 2.34 0.55 5.35
CA GLN A 21 1.99 0.97 6.69
C GLN A 21 2.08 -0.19 7.67
N LEU A 22 2.85 0.03 8.74
CA LEU A 22 3.04 -0.95 9.79
C LEU A 22 1.96 -0.82 10.86
N PRO A 23 1.54 -1.94 11.47
CA PRO A 23 0.69 -1.89 12.65
C PRO A 23 1.44 -1.22 13.81
N SER A 24 0.71 -0.60 14.73
CA SER A 24 1.27 0.18 15.86
C SER A 24 2.28 -0.60 16.71
N GLU A 25 2.06 -1.90 16.91
CA GLU A 25 3.01 -2.78 17.61
C GLU A 25 4.39 -2.80 16.95
N ARG A 26 4.42 -2.93 15.61
CA ARG A 26 5.68 -2.92 14.84
C ARG A 26 6.34 -1.55 14.85
N VAL A 27 5.56 -0.47 14.86
CA VAL A 27 6.10 0.89 15.02
C VAL A 27 6.82 1.03 16.37
N ARG A 28 6.20 0.53 17.44
CA ARG A 28 6.78 0.54 18.78
C ARG A 28 8.04 -0.31 18.87
N GLU A 29 8.08 -1.46 18.21
CA GLU A 29 9.31 -2.29 18.12
C GLU A 29 10.44 -1.55 17.40
N LEU A 30 10.14 -0.88 16.29
CA LEU A 30 11.12 -0.05 15.57
C LEU A 30 11.68 1.07 16.45
N GLU A 31 10.78 1.77 17.17
CA GLU A 31 11.15 2.80 18.11
C GLU A 31 12.05 2.25 19.22
N GLN A 32 11.67 1.12 19.83
CA GLN A 32 12.46 0.47 20.89
C GLN A 32 13.84 0.00 20.39
N ALA A 33 13.95 -0.39 19.13
CA ALA A 33 15.23 -0.77 18.53
C ALA A 33 16.15 0.43 18.27
N LEU A 34 15.60 1.63 18.05
CA LEU A 34 16.33 2.88 17.80
C LEU A 34 16.64 3.64 19.09
N LEU A 35 15.78 3.53 20.10
CA LEU A 35 15.87 4.22 21.39
C LEU A 35 17.27 4.16 22.03
N PRO A 36 17.98 3.02 22.11
CA PRO A 36 19.31 2.97 22.69
C PRO A 36 20.30 3.87 21.95
N THR A 37 20.30 3.82 20.62
CA THR A 37 21.18 4.64 19.78
C THR A 37 20.87 6.12 19.93
N LEU A 38 19.59 6.50 19.96
CA LEU A 38 19.20 7.90 20.14
C LEU A 38 19.59 8.45 21.52
N ARG A 39 19.48 7.62 22.58
CA ARG A 39 19.94 7.96 23.93
C ARG A 39 21.46 8.09 24.03
N GLU A 40 22.22 7.18 23.43
CA GLU A 40 23.69 7.24 23.41
C GLU A 40 24.21 8.51 22.73
N LEU A 41 23.50 8.99 21.71
CA LEU A 41 23.83 10.25 21.02
C LEU A 41 23.37 11.50 21.80
N GLY A 42 22.69 11.35 22.93
CA GLY A 42 22.19 12.46 23.74
C GLY A 42 21.05 13.24 23.08
N ILE A 43 20.31 12.62 22.17
CA ILE A 43 19.26 13.26 21.38
C ILE A 43 17.91 13.09 22.07
N VAL A 44 17.23 14.21 22.36
CA VAL A 44 15.80 14.22 22.69
C VAL A 44 15.03 14.05 21.38
N TYR A 45 14.10 13.10 21.33
CA TYR A 45 13.41 12.76 20.10
C TYR A 45 11.94 12.36 20.32
N GLY A 46 11.14 12.60 19.30
CA GLY A 46 9.89 11.90 19.00
C GLY A 46 10.08 10.97 17.80
N PHE A 47 9.32 9.89 17.72
CA PHE A 47 9.38 8.93 16.62
C PHE A 47 7.98 8.51 16.21
N HIS A 48 7.65 8.69 14.93
CA HIS A 48 6.38 8.25 14.39
C HIS A 48 6.48 7.96 12.90
N LEU A 49 5.46 7.28 12.39
CA LEU A 49 5.31 7.01 10.98
C LEU A 49 4.18 7.83 10.39
N GLU A 50 4.45 8.48 9.26
CA GLU A 50 3.47 9.28 8.53
C GLU A 50 3.23 8.73 7.14
N ARG A 51 2.01 8.93 6.64
CA ARG A 51 1.64 8.61 5.27
C ARG A 51 1.39 9.90 4.51
N SER A 52 2.01 10.04 3.34
CA SER A 52 1.67 11.12 2.42
C SER A 52 0.61 10.61 1.43
N PRO A 53 -0.47 11.36 1.17
CA PRO A 53 -1.44 10.97 0.14
C PRO A 53 -0.84 10.94 -1.28
N SER A 54 0.25 11.68 -1.50
CA SER A 54 0.95 11.77 -2.78
C SER A 54 2.08 10.76 -2.97
N ASP A 55 2.47 10.02 -1.92
CA ASP A 55 3.62 9.11 -1.97
C ASP A 55 3.20 7.70 -1.50
N PRO A 56 3.41 6.65 -2.30
CA PRO A 56 3.02 5.30 -1.93
C PRO A 56 3.81 4.70 -0.76
N GLY A 57 4.94 5.31 -0.36
CA GLY A 57 5.78 4.86 0.75
C GLY A 57 5.38 5.41 2.12
N ILE A 58 5.96 4.84 3.18
CA ILE A 58 5.81 5.35 4.55
C ILE A 58 7.02 6.21 4.95
N ARG A 59 6.74 7.33 5.62
CA ARG A 59 7.76 8.24 6.15
C ARG A 59 8.03 7.89 7.59
N VAL A 60 9.31 7.70 7.91
CA VAL A 60 9.79 7.68 9.29
C VAL A 60 10.14 9.10 9.68
N VAL A 61 9.53 9.61 10.73
CA VAL A 61 9.81 10.94 11.26
C VAL A 61 10.56 10.77 12.57
N VAL A 62 11.73 11.40 12.66
CA VAL A 62 12.48 11.54 13.90
C VAL A 62 12.45 13.01 14.25
N GLU A 63 11.81 13.35 15.36
CA GLU A 63 11.66 14.75 15.82
C GLU A 63 12.95 15.24 16.47
N CYS A 64 14.00 15.36 15.68
CA CYS A 64 15.25 15.99 16.05
C CYS A 64 16.00 16.44 14.80
N ARG A 65 16.94 17.38 14.97
CA ARG A 65 17.93 17.77 13.95
C ARG A 65 19.34 17.36 14.38
N PRO A 66 19.75 16.11 14.14
CA PRO A 66 21.05 15.61 14.54
C PRO A 66 22.16 16.28 13.72
N GLY A 67 23.38 16.33 14.28
CA GLY A 67 24.55 16.68 13.49
C GLY A 67 24.82 15.65 12.39
N LYS A 68 25.64 16.01 11.39
CA LYS A 68 25.90 15.13 10.23
C LYS A 68 26.41 13.74 10.62
N ARG A 69 27.22 13.64 11.68
CA ARG A 69 27.78 12.36 12.15
C ARG A 69 26.70 11.50 12.79
N GLU A 70 25.90 12.10 13.65
CA GLU A 70 24.78 11.49 14.36
C GLU A 70 23.73 11.00 13.36
N LEU A 71 23.42 11.82 12.35
CA LEU A 71 22.51 11.49 11.26
C LEU A 71 22.93 10.22 10.51
N GLN A 72 24.22 10.07 10.19
CA GLN A 72 24.73 8.84 9.56
C GLN A 72 24.58 7.61 10.44
N ILE A 73 24.79 7.76 11.76
CA ILE A 73 24.60 6.68 12.73
C ILE A 73 23.13 6.27 12.79
N ILE A 74 22.23 7.25 12.88
CA ILE A 74 20.77 7.05 12.92
C ILE A 74 20.30 6.38 11.63
N ARG A 75 20.69 6.91 10.47
CA ARG A 75 20.35 6.35 9.14
C ARG A 75 20.78 4.90 9.04
N ARG A 76 22.01 4.57 9.44
CA ARG A 76 22.53 3.20 9.40
C ARG A 76 21.74 2.27 10.32
N LYS A 77 21.52 2.68 11.57
CA LYS A 77 20.74 1.90 12.53
C LYS A 77 19.32 1.67 12.02
N LEU A 78 18.66 2.72 11.53
CA LEU A 78 17.33 2.63 10.95
C LEU A 78 17.30 1.67 9.75
N ALA A 79 18.25 1.77 8.83
CA ALA A 79 18.33 0.86 7.69
C ALA A 79 18.51 -0.61 8.12
N ASP A 80 19.31 -0.87 9.16
CA ASP A 80 19.49 -2.22 9.71
C ASP A 80 18.19 -2.73 10.35
N THR A 81 17.50 -1.90 11.13
CA THR A 81 16.22 -2.24 11.78
C THR A 81 15.09 -2.46 10.75
N LEU A 82 15.09 -1.74 9.63
CA LEU A 82 14.08 -1.85 8.57
C LEU A 82 14.32 -3.02 7.60
N ARG A 83 15.54 -3.59 7.58
CA ARG A 83 15.93 -4.68 6.69
C ARG A 83 14.99 -5.91 6.74
N PRO A 84 14.59 -6.45 7.91
CA PRO A 84 13.74 -7.66 7.98
C PRO A 84 12.29 -7.44 7.54
N ILE A 85 11.83 -6.19 7.43
CA ILE A 85 10.45 -5.90 7.05
C ILE A 85 10.31 -6.10 5.53
N PRO A 86 9.26 -6.75 5.00
CA PRO A 86 9.08 -6.86 3.56
C PRO A 86 8.88 -5.49 2.89
N ARG A 87 9.23 -5.40 1.60
CA ARG A 87 8.99 -4.21 0.79
C ARG A 87 7.57 -4.26 0.21
N ARG A 88 7.00 -3.10 -0.10
CA ARG A 88 5.77 -3.04 -0.88
C ARG A 88 5.99 -3.68 -2.27
N PRO A 89 5.16 -4.64 -2.71
CA PRO A 89 5.24 -5.12 -4.08
C PRO A 89 4.84 -4.00 -5.04
N LEU A 90 5.62 -3.80 -6.11
CA LEU A 90 5.25 -2.84 -7.16
C LEU A 90 3.93 -3.29 -7.82
N PRO A 91 2.99 -2.36 -8.07
CA PRO A 91 1.76 -2.72 -8.77
C PRO A 91 2.11 -3.24 -10.16
N THR A 92 1.67 -4.47 -10.45
CA THR A 92 1.79 -5.04 -11.79
C THR A 92 0.71 -4.39 -12.66
N ILE A 93 1.11 -3.58 -13.63
CA ILE A 93 0.18 -2.97 -14.59
C ILE A 93 -0.22 -4.07 -15.58
N VAL A 94 -1.41 -4.66 -15.39
CA VAL A 94 -2.01 -5.56 -16.36
C VAL A 94 -2.70 -4.71 -17.42
N ARG A 95 -2.12 -4.67 -18.62
CA ARG A 95 -2.77 -4.08 -19.79
C ARG A 95 -3.73 -5.12 -20.37
N PHE A 96 -5.03 -4.90 -20.21
CA PHE A 96 -6.03 -5.67 -20.93
C PHE A 96 -5.99 -5.25 -22.41
N ALA A 97 -5.77 -6.20 -23.31
CA ALA A 97 -6.02 -5.97 -24.72
C ALA A 97 -7.54 -5.83 -24.90
N SER A 98 -7.99 -4.66 -25.37
CA SER A 98 -9.37 -4.51 -25.81
C SER A 98 -9.59 -5.40 -27.02
N GLU A 99 -10.36 -6.47 -26.89
CA GLU A 99 -10.94 -7.15 -28.04
C GLU A 99 -11.95 -6.18 -28.66
N GLU A 100 -11.76 -5.87 -29.95
CA GLU A 100 -12.75 -5.15 -30.74
C GLU A 100 -14.06 -5.93 -30.68
N ILE A 101 -15.06 -5.36 -30.01
CA ILE A 101 -16.43 -5.87 -30.05
C ILE A 101 -16.90 -5.67 -31.49
N GLY A 102 -16.81 -6.75 -32.28
CA GLY A 102 -17.41 -6.85 -33.60
C GLY A 102 -18.86 -6.40 -33.52
N SER A 103 -19.20 -5.39 -34.30
CA SER A 103 -20.53 -4.81 -34.42
C SER A 103 -21.51 -5.88 -34.89
N CYS A 104 -22.33 -6.39 -33.98
CA CYS A 104 -23.53 -7.13 -34.36
C CYS A 104 -24.53 -6.10 -34.91
N GLN A 105 -24.62 -6.01 -36.24
CA GLN A 105 -25.68 -5.28 -36.93
C GLN A 105 -27.02 -5.97 -36.62
N VAL A 106 -27.87 -5.30 -35.85
CA VAL A 106 -29.28 -5.69 -35.70
C VAL A 106 -30.02 -5.10 -36.89
N THR A 107 -30.29 -5.93 -37.90
CA THR A 107 -31.32 -5.66 -38.90
C THR A 107 -32.67 -6.09 -38.34
N GLY A 108 -33.61 -5.17 -38.23
CA GLY A 108 -34.97 -5.44 -37.79
C GLY A 108 -35.84 -4.21 -37.92
N ASP A 109 -36.48 -4.08 -39.08
CA ASP A 109 -37.43 -3.04 -39.44
C ASP A 109 -38.70 -3.00 -38.55
N ASN A 110 -39.11 -1.76 -38.24
CA ASN A 110 -40.46 -1.26 -37.93
C ASN A 110 -41.30 -1.86 -36.77
N ALA A 111 -41.57 -1.05 -35.73
CA ALA A 111 -42.83 -0.26 -35.61
C ALA A 111 -43.08 0.25 -34.15
N GLU A 112 -43.29 1.56 -34.06
CA GLU A 112 -44.15 2.31 -33.11
C GLU A 112 -43.87 2.33 -31.58
N SER A 113 -43.47 3.55 -31.15
CA SER A 113 -44.11 4.37 -30.10
C SER A 113 -44.09 3.91 -28.64
N GLY A 114 -43.28 4.59 -27.80
CA GLY A 114 -43.47 4.58 -26.34
C GLY A 114 -42.33 5.23 -25.55
N VAL A 115 -42.51 6.49 -25.17
CA VAL A 115 -41.68 7.23 -24.20
C VAL A 115 -41.77 6.56 -22.82
N GLY A 116 -40.65 6.36 -22.11
CA GLY A 116 -40.72 5.98 -20.70
C GLY A 116 -39.43 5.49 -20.03
N PHE A 117 -38.71 6.42 -19.41
CA PHE A 117 -37.85 6.31 -18.22
C PHE A 117 -37.53 4.92 -17.64
N GLY A 118 -36.21 4.65 -17.56
CA GLY A 118 -35.52 4.16 -16.36
C GLY A 118 -35.97 2.85 -15.71
N ASN A 119 -35.16 1.80 -15.84
CA ASN A 119 -34.84 0.98 -14.67
C ASN A 119 -33.54 0.19 -14.85
N CYS A 120 -32.55 0.55 -14.03
CA CYS A 120 -31.33 -0.23 -13.82
C CYS A 120 -31.70 -1.44 -12.96
N GLY A 121 -32.19 -2.50 -13.60
CA GLY A 121 -32.58 -3.75 -12.95
C GLY A 121 -31.40 -4.71 -12.88
N VAL A 122 -30.72 -4.72 -11.74
CA VAL A 122 -29.75 -5.74 -11.34
C VAL A 122 -30.33 -7.15 -11.56
N ARG A 123 -29.72 -7.96 -12.41
CA ARG A 123 -29.91 -9.44 -12.39
C ARG A 123 -28.60 -10.11 -12.04
N ALA A 124 -28.47 -10.46 -10.77
CA ALA A 124 -27.49 -11.43 -10.29
C ALA A 124 -27.76 -12.78 -10.96
N SER A 125 -26.86 -13.24 -11.82
CA SER A 125 -26.93 -14.59 -12.36
C SER A 125 -26.21 -15.55 -11.41
N ARG A 126 -27.02 -16.36 -10.71
CA ARG A 126 -26.62 -17.49 -9.85
C ARG A 126 -25.63 -18.39 -10.59
N ARG A 127 -24.44 -18.61 -10.03
CA ARG A 127 -23.65 -19.80 -10.36
C ARG A 127 -24.20 -20.99 -9.57
N LYS A 128 -24.74 -21.97 -10.29
CA LYS A 128 -24.99 -23.33 -9.79
C LYS A 128 -23.66 -23.97 -9.43
N ALA A 129 -23.46 -24.35 -8.16
CA ALA A 129 -22.46 -25.34 -7.79
C ALA A 129 -23.12 -26.72 -7.87
N THR A 130 -22.68 -27.53 -8.84
CA THR A 130 -23.01 -28.95 -8.93
C THR A 130 -21.99 -29.72 -8.09
N SER A 131 -22.41 -30.24 -6.94
CA SER A 131 -21.65 -31.26 -6.21
C SER A 131 -22.19 -32.63 -6.63
N THR A 132 -21.35 -33.34 -7.38
CA THR A 132 -21.52 -34.75 -7.76
C THR A 132 -21.02 -35.59 -6.60
N GLU A 133 -21.91 -36.29 -5.89
CA GLU A 133 -21.52 -37.42 -5.04
C GLU A 133 -22.11 -38.68 -5.65
N GLY A 134 -21.21 -39.56 -6.08
CA GLY A 134 -21.52 -40.89 -6.58
C GLY A 134 -20.48 -41.87 -6.07
N SER A 135 -20.99 -43.04 -5.68
CA SER A 135 -20.32 -44.30 -5.36
C SER A 135 -19.62 -44.42 -4.00
N SER A 136 -19.56 -45.58 -3.35
CA SER A 136 -20.28 -46.87 -3.36
C SER A 136 -19.41 -47.77 -2.45
N GLN A 137 -20.03 -48.70 -1.72
CA GLN A 137 -19.40 -49.88 -1.07
C GLN A 137 -18.58 -49.57 0.20
N GLN A 138 -18.69 -50.30 1.31
CA GLN A 138 -19.02 -51.72 1.54
C GLN A 138 -19.99 -51.91 2.70
#